data_AF-A0A222P314-F1
#
_entry.id   AF-A0A222P314-F1
#
_cell.length_a   1.000
_cell.length_b   1.000
_cell.length_c   1.000
_cell.angle_alpha   90.00
_cell.angle_beta   90.00
_cell.angle_gamma   90.00
#
_symmetry.space_group_name_H-M   'P 1'
#
loop_
_entity.id
_entity.type
_entity.pdbx_description
1 polymer ?
#
loop_
_entity_poly.entity_id
_entity_poly.type
_entity_poly.pdbx_seq_one_letter_code
_entity_poly.pdbx_strand_id
1 'polypeptide(L)'
;MKRYLLTGLMLTAFSFTSVSYADFIFQSAHSTACEDIPGKWTGHGKATNWLTGECQYHGAGILSSLDSSGHFKVEVTADKDSGSVLCPKHAHEELMGACMNGVVTIMTEYGNLAGHFSRNQGNAQGTLSVGPGMSAEVFVVFERVG
;
A
#
# COMPACT_ATOMS: atom_id res chain seq x y z
N MET A 1 -78.42 -29.41 -9.07
CA MET A 1 -77.76 -30.47 -9.86
C MET A 1 -76.37 -29.99 -10.28
N LYS A 2 -75.39 -30.88 -10.12
CA LYS A 2 -74.00 -30.94 -10.62
C LYS A 2 -73.52 -29.92 -11.67
N ARG A 3 -72.31 -29.36 -11.43
CA ARG A 3 -71.06 -29.48 -12.23
C ARG A 3 -70.09 -28.39 -11.72
N TYR A 4 -69.23 -28.63 -10.74
CA TYR A 4 -67.93 -29.32 -10.78
C TYR A 4 -67.05 -29.01 -12.00
N LEU A 5 -65.86 -28.51 -11.64
CA LEU A 5 -64.52 -28.82 -12.16
C LEU A 5 -63.87 -27.83 -13.14
N LEU A 6 -62.76 -27.28 -12.62
CA LEU A 6 -61.51 -26.93 -13.32
C LEU A 6 -61.39 -25.54 -13.95
N THR A 7 -61.07 -24.58 -13.10
CA THR A 7 -59.99 -23.59 -13.33
C THR A 7 -59.51 -23.21 -11.94
N GLY A 8 -58.33 -23.57 -11.45
CA GLY A 8 -57.08 -23.69 -12.17
C GLY A 8 -56.05 -22.91 -11.36
N LEU A 9 -55.61 -23.51 -10.26
CA LEU A 9 -54.21 -23.56 -9.85
C LEU A 9 -53.34 -22.33 -10.19
N MET A 10 -53.55 -21.18 -9.54
CA MET A 10 -52.56 -20.09 -9.48
C MET A 10 -52.81 -19.18 -8.28
N LEU A 11 -52.53 -19.66 -7.06
CA LEU A 11 -52.57 -18.80 -5.86
C LEU A 11 -51.36 -18.96 -4.93
N THR A 12 -50.29 -19.63 -5.36
CA THR A 12 -49.15 -19.93 -4.46
C THR A 12 -47.78 -19.76 -5.13
N ALA A 13 -47.57 -18.67 -5.87
CA ALA A 13 -46.24 -18.33 -6.41
C ALA A 13 -45.78 -16.90 -6.07
N PHE A 14 -46.40 -16.25 -5.08
CA PHE A 14 -45.95 -14.97 -4.54
C PHE A 14 -45.64 -15.13 -3.06
N SER A 15 -44.44 -15.57 -2.71
CA SER A 15 -43.84 -15.36 -1.37
C SER A 15 -42.36 -15.78 -1.24
N PHE A 16 -41.62 -15.99 -2.32
CA PHE A 16 -40.17 -16.23 -2.21
C PHE A 16 -39.40 -15.57 -3.35
N THR A 17 -39.61 -14.27 -3.57
CA THR A 17 -38.48 -13.45 -4.01
C THR A 17 -37.69 -13.13 -2.75
N SER A 18 -36.73 -14.00 -2.42
CA SER A 18 -35.64 -13.61 -1.54
C SER A 18 -35.13 -12.29 -2.09
N VAL A 19 -35.23 -11.25 -1.26
CA VAL A 19 -34.63 -9.95 -1.54
C VAL A 19 -33.15 -10.25 -1.66
N SER A 20 -32.70 -10.51 -2.88
CA SER A 20 -31.30 -10.59 -3.21
C SER A 20 -30.88 -9.14 -3.13
N TYR A 21 -30.56 -8.71 -1.92
CA TYR A 21 -29.69 -7.57 -1.73
C TYR A 21 -28.37 -7.98 -2.39
N ALA A 22 -28.31 -7.78 -3.71
CA ALA A 22 -27.03 -7.47 -4.31
C ALA A 22 -26.67 -6.15 -3.66
N ASP A 23 -25.86 -6.22 -2.60
CA ASP A 23 -25.07 -5.08 -2.18
C ASP A 23 -24.21 -4.72 -3.38
N PHE A 24 -24.73 -3.81 -4.20
CA PHE A 24 -23.90 -3.07 -5.12
C PHE A 24 -23.00 -2.24 -4.21
N ILE A 25 -21.84 -2.79 -3.87
CA ILE A 25 -20.74 -1.99 -3.36
C ILE A 25 -20.32 -1.12 -4.54
N PHE A 26 -20.94 0.05 -4.65
CA PHE A 26 -20.35 1.16 -5.36
C PHE A 26 -19.08 1.49 -4.58
N GLN A 27 -17.98 0.84 -4.93
CA GLN A 27 -16.68 1.40 -4.66
C GLN A 27 -16.69 2.71 -5.42
N SER A 28 -16.88 3.82 -4.69
CA SER A 28 -16.50 5.11 -5.23
C SER A 28 -15.06 4.91 -5.68
N ALA A 29 -14.84 4.96 -6.99
CA ALA A 29 -13.51 5.08 -7.56
C ALA A 29 -12.95 6.40 -7.02
N HIS A 30 -12.40 6.37 -5.81
CA HIS A 30 -11.62 7.46 -5.29
C HIS A 30 -10.31 7.40 -6.07
N SER A 31 -10.34 8.00 -7.27
CA SER A 31 -9.15 8.27 -8.06
C SER A 31 -8.12 9.09 -7.27
N THR A 32 -8.55 9.78 -6.21
CA THR A 32 -7.71 10.76 -5.49
C THR A 32 -6.71 10.19 -4.50
N ALA A 33 -6.86 8.95 -4.02
CA ALA A 33 -6.06 8.48 -2.87
C ALA A 33 -4.58 8.21 -3.21
N CYS A 34 -4.27 8.04 -4.50
CA CYS A 34 -2.93 7.73 -4.99
C CYS A 34 -2.39 8.79 -5.99
N GLU A 35 -3.19 9.81 -6.32
CA GLU A 35 -2.83 10.89 -7.25
C GLU A 35 -1.61 11.70 -6.76
N ASP A 36 -1.47 11.81 -5.43
CA ASP A 36 -0.41 12.56 -4.76
C ASP A 36 0.88 11.74 -4.57
N ILE A 37 1.05 10.57 -5.20
CA ILE A 37 2.27 9.75 -5.05
C ILE A 37 3.39 10.20 -6.01
N PRO A 38 3.15 10.32 -7.33
CA PRO A 38 4.23 10.58 -8.29
C PRO A 38 4.94 11.90 -7.99
N GLY A 39 6.25 11.92 -8.19
CA GLY A 39 7.08 13.11 -8.01
C GLY A 39 8.36 12.86 -7.23
N LYS A 40 9.00 13.97 -6.82
CA LYS A 40 10.25 13.96 -6.08
C LYS A 40 9.98 14.13 -4.58
N TRP A 41 10.71 13.36 -3.80
CA TRP A 41 10.57 13.29 -2.35
C TRP A 41 11.93 13.32 -1.69
N THR A 42 11.99 13.94 -0.53
CA THR A 42 13.12 13.86 0.40
C THR A 42 12.64 13.30 1.72
N GLY A 43 13.49 12.64 2.48
CA GLY A 43 13.04 12.04 3.71
C GLY A 43 14.15 11.67 4.65
N HIS A 44 13.73 11.30 5.85
CA HIS A 44 14.57 10.73 6.88
C HIS A 44 14.01 9.38 7.31
N GLY A 45 14.89 8.44 7.57
CA GLY A 45 14.52 7.11 7.98
C GLY A 45 15.44 6.57 9.05
N LYS A 46 14.93 5.57 9.76
CA LYS A 46 15.72 4.76 10.69
C LYS A 46 15.52 3.29 10.41
N ALA A 47 16.60 2.53 10.57
CA ALA A 47 16.60 1.08 10.54
C ALA A 47 17.17 0.57 11.87
N THR A 48 16.41 -0.25 12.58
CA THR A 48 16.78 -0.80 13.88
C THR A 48 16.90 -2.31 13.80
N ASN A 49 18.06 -2.85 14.18
CA ASN A 49 18.33 -4.28 14.26
C ASN A 49 19.13 -4.58 15.53
N TRP A 50 18.94 -5.76 16.11
CA TRP A 50 19.58 -6.16 17.36
C TRP A 50 21.12 -6.16 17.29
N LEU A 51 21.70 -6.40 16.11
CA LEU A 51 23.15 -6.49 15.88
C LEU A 51 23.76 -5.12 15.56
N THR A 52 23.11 -4.32 14.71
CA THR A 52 23.63 -3.03 14.27
C THR A 52 23.19 -1.86 15.14
N GLY A 53 22.22 -2.06 16.03
CA GLY A 53 21.55 -1.00 16.75
C GLY A 53 20.65 -0.18 15.82
N GLU A 54 20.45 1.09 16.15
CA GLU A 54 19.74 2.06 15.31
C GLU A 54 20.72 2.72 14.31
N CYS A 55 20.33 2.73 13.04
CA CYS A 55 20.99 3.45 11.96
C CYS A 55 20.04 4.54 11.45
N GLN A 56 20.49 5.79 11.36
CA GLN A 56 19.70 6.92 10.87
C GLN A 56 20.21 7.37 9.51
N TYR A 57 19.28 7.72 8.62
CA TYR A 57 19.54 8.08 7.24
C TYR A 57 18.71 9.28 6.81
N HIS A 58 19.25 10.04 5.87
CA HIS A 58 18.48 10.94 5.03
C HIS A 58 18.58 10.46 3.59
N GLY A 59 17.64 10.89 2.76
CA GLY A 59 17.61 10.45 1.38
C GLY A 59 16.67 11.25 0.50
N ALA A 60 16.74 10.94 -0.78
CA ALA A 60 15.86 11.47 -1.80
C ALA A 60 15.38 10.35 -2.71
N GLY A 61 14.18 10.48 -3.24
CA GLY A 61 13.63 9.53 -4.18
C GLY A 61 12.68 10.14 -5.19
N ILE A 62 12.49 9.41 -6.28
CA ILE A 62 11.57 9.75 -7.37
C ILE A 62 10.57 8.61 -7.52
N LEU A 63 9.29 8.97 -7.45
CA LEU A 63 8.16 8.06 -7.64
C LEU A 63 7.58 8.30 -9.03
N SER A 64 7.50 7.25 -9.86
CA SER A 64 6.92 7.35 -11.20
C SER A 64 5.40 7.54 -11.14
N SER A 65 4.79 7.83 -12.30
CA SER A 65 3.35 7.68 -12.46
C SER A 65 2.90 6.25 -12.16
N LEU A 66 1.67 6.11 -11.67
CA LEU A 66 1.04 4.82 -11.48
C LEU A 66 0.58 4.24 -12.83
N ASP A 67 0.70 2.93 -12.99
CA ASP A 67 0.10 2.18 -14.09
C ASP A 67 -1.39 1.89 -13.85
N SER A 68 -2.04 1.21 -14.79
CA SER A 68 -3.46 0.85 -14.69
C SER A 68 -3.80 -0.08 -13.53
N SER A 69 -2.80 -0.75 -12.96
CA SER A 69 -2.93 -1.67 -11.83
C SER A 69 -2.52 -1.03 -10.50
N GLY A 70 -2.18 0.27 -10.51
CA GLY A 70 -1.77 1.01 -9.32
C GLY A 70 -0.30 0.83 -8.93
N HIS A 71 0.53 0.23 -9.78
CA HIS A 71 1.96 0.05 -9.54
C HIS A 71 2.77 1.24 -10.02
N PHE A 72 3.89 1.51 -9.37
CA PHE A 72 4.83 2.57 -9.72
C PHE A 72 6.26 2.12 -9.43
N LYS A 73 7.23 2.81 -10.04
CA LYS A 73 8.65 2.64 -9.75
C LYS A 73 9.11 3.64 -8.70
N VAL A 74 10.04 3.20 -7.86
CA VAL A 74 10.73 4.01 -6.85
C VAL A 74 12.20 4.00 -7.22
N GLU A 75 12.79 5.18 -7.44
CA GLU A 75 14.23 5.35 -7.40
C GLU A 75 14.56 6.02 -6.08
N VAL A 76 15.44 5.45 -5.26
CA VAL A 76 15.78 6.00 -3.95
C VAL A 76 17.28 6.02 -3.74
N THR A 77 17.74 7.09 -3.10
CA THR A 77 19.10 7.26 -2.57
C THR A 77 19.00 7.53 -1.08
N ALA A 78 19.86 6.90 -0.30
CA ALA A 78 19.93 7.12 1.13
C ALA A 78 21.40 7.18 1.59
N ASP A 79 21.68 8.16 2.43
CA ASP A 79 22.98 8.41 3.03
C ASP A 79 22.88 8.34 4.54
N LYS A 80 23.87 7.70 5.17
CA LYS A 80 23.88 7.50 6.61
C LYS A 80 24.23 8.78 7.34
N ASP A 81 23.36 9.18 8.25
CA ASP A 81 23.60 10.25 9.22
C ASP A 81 24.38 9.75 10.44
N SER A 82 23.91 8.67 11.04
CA SER A 82 24.45 8.16 12.30
C SER A 82 24.18 6.66 12.50
N GLY A 83 24.81 6.09 13.53
CA GLY A 83 24.71 4.66 13.88
C GLY A 83 26.03 3.91 13.72
N SER A 84 25.97 2.59 13.94
CA SER A 84 27.11 1.67 13.91
C SER A 84 27.94 1.75 12.62
N VAL A 85 29.20 1.33 12.70
CA VAL A 85 30.08 1.14 11.53
C VAL A 85 29.58 0.04 10.59
N LEU A 86 28.73 -0.85 11.08
CA LEU A 86 28.08 -1.90 10.29
C LEU A 86 26.88 -1.38 9.47
N CYS A 87 26.36 -0.19 9.80
CA CYS A 87 25.32 0.46 8.99
C CYS A 87 25.92 0.85 7.62
N PRO A 88 25.28 0.47 6.50
CA PRO A 88 25.67 0.92 5.17
C PRO A 88 25.84 2.45 5.13
N LYS A 89 26.85 2.94 4.42
CA LYS A 89 27.10 4.40 4.36
C LYS A 89 26.21 5.11 3.34
N HIS A 90 25.97 4.44 2.21
CA HIS A 90 25.22 4.95 1.08
C HIS A 90 24.50 3.77 0.42
N ALA A 91 23.30 4.00 -0.07
CA ALA A 91 22.54 3.06 -0.87
C ALA A 91 21.82 3.79 -1.99
N HIS A 92 21.73 3.14 -3.15
CA HIS A 92 20.92 3.57 -4.28
C HIS A 92 20.20 2.34 -4.82
N GLU A 93 18.88 2.41 -4.92
CA GLU A 93 18.04 1.27 -5.30
C GLU A 93 16.90 1.70 -6.22
N GLU A 94 16.56 0.83 -7.17
CA GLU A 94 15.34 0.89 -7.96
C GLU A 94 14.37 -0.19 -7.48
N LEU A 95 13.25 0.22 -6.91
CA LEU A 95 12.25 -0.65 -6.32
C LEU A 95 10.91 -0.53 -7.05
N MET A 96 10.02 -1.49 -6.79
CA MET A 96 8.63 -1.40 -7.20
C MET A 96 7.77 -1.01 -6.02
N GLY A 97 6.71 -0.26 -6.27
CA GLY A 97 5.68 0.01 -5.30
C GLY A 97 4.29 -0.18 -5.90
N ALA A 98 3.29 -0.23 -5.03
CA ALA A 98 1.89 -0.28 -5.38
C ALA A 98 1.10 0.65 -4.46
N CYS A 99 0.08 1.31 -5.00
CA CYS A 99 -0.91 2.01 -4.21
C CYS A 99 -2.28 1.39 -4.42
N MET A 100 -2.86 0.89 -3.34
CA MET A 100 -4.20 0.33 -3.35
C MET A 100 -5.00 1.00 -2.25
N ASN A 101 -6.08 1.69 -2.64
CA ASN A 101 -6.98 2.38 -1.70
C ASN A 101 -6.26 3.36 -0.75
N GLY A 102 -5.24 4.08 -1.25
CA GLY A 102 -4.46 5.05 -0.48
C GLY A 102 -3.41 4.47 0.47
N VAL A 103 -3.23 3.14 0.47
CA VAL A 103 -2.11 2.48 1.13
C VAL A 103 -1.00 2.28 0.11
N VAL A 104 0.16 2.86 0.37
CA VAL A 104 1.36 2.71 -0.43
C VAL A 104 2.18 1.56 0.14
N THR A 105 2.56 0.62 -0.72
CA THR A 105 3.46 -0.48 -0.41
C THR A 105 4.68 -0.39 -1.28
N ILE A 106 5.86 -0.22 -0.69
CA ILE A 106 7.16 -0.29 -1.35
C ILE A 106 7.69 -1.72 -1.17
N MET A 107 7.97 -2.40 -2.26
CA MET A 107 8.37 -3.80 -2.29
C MET A 107 9.89 -3.86 -2.43
N THR A 108 10.54 -4.51 -1.46
CA THR A 108 11.98 -4.78 -1.49
C THR A 108 12.22 -6.28 -1.55
N GLU A 109 13.44 -6.69 -1.91
CA GLU A 109 13.84 -8.11 -1.84
C GLU A 109 13.83 -8.67 -0.41
N TYR A 110 13.85 -7.80 0.60
CA TYR A 110 13.90 -8.14 2.02
C TYR A 110 12.52 -8.09 2.70
N GLY A 111 11.47 -7.65 2.01
CA GLY A 111 10.14 -7.43 2.58
C GLY A 111 9.49 -6.14 2.11
N ASN A 112 8.31 -5.84 2.63
CA ASN A 112 7.53 -4.68 2.21
C ASN A 112 7.54 -3.58 3.27
N LEU A 113 7.61 -2.33 2.82
CA LEU A 113 7.31 -1.17 3.64
C LEU A 113 5.91 -0.66 3.24
N ALA A 114 5.04 -0.43 4.21
CA ALA A 114 3.70 0.07 3.97
C ALA A 114 3.49 1.41 4.68
N GLY A 115 2.71 2.30 4.08
CA GLY A 115 2.30 3.54 4.70
C GLY A 115 1.42 4.38 3.81
N HIS A 116 1.42 5.69 4.03
CA HIS A 116 0.48 6.61 3.40
C HIS A 116 1.19 7.84 2.87
N PHE A 117 0.72 8.31 1.72
CA PHE A 117 1.20 9.52 1.08
C PHE A 117 0.03 10.49 0.95
N SER A 118 0.31 11.76 1.21
CA SER A 118 -0.55 12.91 0.97
C SER A 118 0.15 13.84 0.01
N ARG A 119 -0.48 14.94 -0.39
CA ARG A 119 0.12 15.93 -1.30
C ARG A 119 1.55 16.32 -0.95
N ASN A 120 1.87 16.56 0.33
CA ASN A 120 3.16 17.14 0.73
C ASN A 120 3.99 16.24 1.64
N GLN A 121 3.40 15.18 2.18
CA GLN A 121 4.03 14.37 3.23
C GLN A 121 3.68 12.90 3.02
N GLY A 122 4.56 12.02 3.46
CA GLY A 122 4.28 10.60 3.50
C GLY A 122 5.05 9.89 4.59
N ASN A 123 4.68 8.65 4.85
CA ASN A 123 5.44 7.75 5.70
C ASN A 123 5.38 6.32 5.16
N ALA A 124 6.36 5.51 5.54
CA ALA A 124 6.35 4.07 5.29
C ALA A 124 7.09 3.34 6.40
N GLN A 125 6.61 2.16 6.76
CA GLN A 125 7.23 1.33 7.78
C GLN A 125 7.10 -0.15 7.47
N GLY A 126 8.01 -0.95 7.99
CA GLY A 126 7.96 -2.40 7.83
C GLY A 126 9.12 -3.09 8.53
N THR A 127 9.09 -4.41 8.47
CA THR A 127 10.18 -5.24 8.99
C THR A 127 10.81 -5.98 7.81
N LEU A 128 12.10 -5.77 7.61
CA LEU A 128 12.87 -6.35 6.51
C LEU A 128 13.70 -7.52 7.03
N SER A 129 13.69 -8.66 6.34
CA SER A 129 14.58 -9.78 6.62
C SER A 129 15.93 -9.55 5.96
N VAL A 130 16.90 -9.10 6.75
CA VAL A 130 18.25 -8.72 6.29
C VAL A 130 19.25 -9.89 6.33
N GLY A 131 18.78 -11.10 6.66
CA GLY A 131 19.55 -12.33 6.67
C GLY A 131 18.89 -13.45 7.48
N PRO A 132 19.47 -14.66 7.51
CA PRO A 132 18.92 -15.79 8.24
C PRO A 132 18.73 -15.48 9.74
N GLY A 133 17.48 -15.49 10.19
CA GLY A 133 17.12 -15.18 11.59
C GLY A 133 17.33 -13.71 11.99
N MET A 134 17.57 -12.80 11.04
CA MET A 134 17.81 -11.39 11.29
C MET A 134 16.75 -10.51 10.62
N SER A 135 16.22 -9.56 11.38
CA SER A 135 15.21 -8.62 10.92
C SER A 135 15.57 -7.19 11.32
N ALA A 136 15.30 -6.23 10.44
CA ALA A 136 15.44 -4.82 10.71
C ALA A 136 14.07 -4.15 10.67
N GLU A 137 13.72 -3.41 11.71
CA GLU A 137 12.55 -2.53 11.71
C GLU A 137 12.91 -1.22 11.03
N VAL A 138 12.16 -0.87 9.99
CA VAL A 138 12.40 0.33 9.18
C VAL A 138 11.20 1.26 9.31
N PHE A 139 11.49 2.54 9.52
CA PHE A 139 10.51 3.61 9.51
C PHE A 139 11.08 4.80 8.73
N VAL A 140 10.29 5.36 7.82
CA VAL A 140 10.69 6.46 6.95
C VAL A 140 9.57 7.49 6.89
N VAL A 141 9.96 8.77 6.90
CA VAL A 141 9.09 9.92 6.69
C VAL A 141 9.58 10.68 5.47
N PHE A 142 8.65 11.12 4.63
CA PHE A 142 8.92 11.79 3.37
C PHE A 142 8.21 13.14 3.32
N GLU A 143 8.84 14.09 2.64
CA GLU A 143 8.32 15.40 2.28
C GLU A 143 8.49 15.63 0.78
N ARG A 144 7.49 16.23 0.15
CA ARG A 144 7.52 16.49 -1.29
C ARG A 144 8.50 17.62 -1.60
N VAL A 145 9.33 17.43 -2.63
CA VAL A 145 10.17 18.49 -3.18
C VAL A 145 9.30 19.36 -4.09
N GLY A 146 9.17 20.64 -3.74
CA GLY A 146 8.36 21.63 -4.46
C GLY A 146 8.86 21.97 -5.86
#